data_AF-Q48J33-F1
#
_entry.id   AF-Q48J33-F1
#
_cell.length_a   1.000
_cell.length_b   1.000
_cell.length_c   1.000
_cell.angle_alpha   90.00
_cell.angle_beta   90.00
_cell.angle_gamma   90.00
#
_symmetry.space_group_name_H-M   'P 1'
#
loop_
_entity.id
_entity.type
_entity.pdbx_description
1 polymer ?
#
loop_
_entity_poly.entity_id
_entity_poly.type
_entity_poly.pdbx_seq_one_letter_code
_entity_poly.pdbx_strand_id
1 'polypeptide(L)' 'MATTQLIQRDMGRTMLIVKANGGTVTVEKKAGDSWVVTDTLAKDGGYLLELGSSYTRITPTAGAYFEVTR' A
#
# COMPACT_ATOMS: atom_id res chain seq x y z
N MET A 1 10.62 5.24 13.15
CA MET A 1 9.26 5.66 13.51
C MET A 1 8.30 4.71 12.80
N ALA A 2 7.36 4.10 13.53
CA ALA A 2 6.42 3.13 12.96
C ALA A 2 5.61 3.77 11.84
N THR A 3 5.59 3.11 10.68
CA THR A 3 4.92 3.56 9.46
C THR A 3 3.41 3.67 9.70
N THR A 4 2.89 4.89 9.69
CA THR A 4 1.44 5.14 9.79
C THR A 4 0.76 4.60 8.54
N GLN A 5 -0.29 3.81 8.72
CA GLN A 5 -1.20 3.42 7.63
C GLN A 5 -1.56 4.64 6.78
N LEU A 6 -1.45 4.52 5.46
CA LEU A 6 -1.84 5.57 4.53
C LEU A 6 -3.25 5.29 4.03
N ILE A 7 -4.12 6.31 4.06
CA ILE A 7 -5.42 6.28 3.39
C ILE A 7 -5.49 7.49 2.48
N GLN A 8 -5.61 7.28 1.18
CA GLN A 8 -5.60 8.36 0.20
C GLN A 8 -6.52 8.02 -0.99
N ARG A 9 -7.17 9.05 -1.54
CA ARG A 9 -7.93 8.96 -2.80
C ARG A 9 -7.09 9.45 -3.98
N ASP A 10 -7.45 9.04 -5.19
CA ASP A 10 -6.90 9.58 -6.43
C ASP A 10 -5.36 9.46 -6.49
N MET A 11 -4.86 8.26 -6.16
CA MET A 11 -3.43 7.95 -6.24
C MET A 11 -2.96 7.73 -7.69
N GLY A 12 -3.87 7.40 -8.62
CA GLY A 12 -3.53 7.16 -10.02
C GLY A 12 -2.49 6.04 -10.17
N ARG A 13 -1.53 6.22 -11.06
CA ARG A 13 -0.35 5.37 -11.17
C ARG A 13 0.68 5.80 -10.14
N THR A 14 1.05 4.91 -9.22
CA THR A 14 1.95 5.21 -8.11
C THR A 14 3.00 4.12 -7.96
N MET A 15 4.25 4.50 -7.71
CA MET A 15 5.30 3.56 -7.34
C MET A 15 5.37 3.44 -5.82
N LEU A 16 5.35 2.20 -5.33
CA LEU A 16 5.46 1.87 -3.91
C LEU A 16 6.80 1.15 -3.68
N ILE A 17 7.69 1.77 -2.90
CA ILE A 17 8.94 1.14 -2.50
C ILE A 17 8.70 0.43 -1.17
N VAL A 18 8.85 -0.89 -1.13
CA VAL A 18 8.57 -1.72 0.03
C VAL A 18 9.85 -2.29 0.62
N LYS A 19 9.92 -2.24 1.94
CA LYS A 19 10.85 -2.97 2.79
C LYS A 19 10.05 -3.90 3.70
N ALA A 20 10.10 -5.20 3.42
CA ALA A 20 9.27 -6.18 4.11
C ALA A 20 9.74 -6.40 5.56
N ASN A 21 11.05 -6.52 5.79
CA ASN A 21 11.64 -6.73 7.13
C ASN A 21 10.98 -7.87 7.95
N GLY A 22 10.52 -8.93 7.27
CA GLY A 22 9.80 -10.05 7.90
C GLY A 22 8.28 -9.85 8.03
N GLY A 23 7.75 -8.70 7.62
CA GLY A 23 6.32 -8.42 7.50
C GLY A 23 5.87 -8.21 6.05
N THR A 24 4.72 -7.56 5.89
CA THR A 24 4.11 -7.30 4.58
C THR A 24 3.54 -5.90 4.49
N VAL A 25 3.38 -5.40 3.26
CA VAL A 25 2.60 -4.20 2.97
C VAL A 25 1.35 -4.60 2.20
N THR A 26 0.19 -4.37 2.79
CA THR A 26 -1.11 -4.70 2.19
C THR A 26 -1.69 -3.45 1.55
N VAL A 27 -2.12 -3.56 0.30
CA VAL A 27 -2.82 -2.52 -0.43
C VAL A 27 -4.28 -2.92 -0.57
N GLU A 28 -5.17 -2.02 -0.21
CA GLU A 28 -6.60 -2.24 -0.19
C GLU A 28 -7.32 -1.11 -0.92
N LYS A 29 -8.44 -1.44 -1.55
CA LYS A 29 -9.31 -0.48 -2.25
C LYS A 29 -10.68 -0.46 -1.60
N LYS A 30 -11.26 0.75 -1.50
CA LYS A 30 -12.60 0.90 -0.96
C LYS A 30 -13.64 0.45 -1.99
N ALA A 31 -14.48 -0.50 -1.62
CA ALA A 31 -15.60 -1.02 -2.41
C ALA A 31 -16.90 -0.90 -1.58
N GLY A 32 -17.72 0.11 -1.89
CA GLY A 32 -18.83 0.50 -1.03
C GLY A 32 -18.32 0.94 0.35
N ASP A 33 -18.83 0.30 1.40
CA ASP A 33 -18.40 0.54 2.79
C ASP A 33 -17.25 -0.35 3.25
N SER A 34 -16.81 -1.30 2.42
CA SER A 34 -15.75 -2.27 2.76
C SER A 34 -14.42 -1.94 2.12
N TRP A 35 -13.34 -2.49 2.69
CA TRP A 35 -12.00 -2.47 2.12
C TRP A 35 -11.67 -3.86 1.57
N VAL A 36 -11.22 -3.92 0.33
CA VAL A 36 -10.85 -5.16 -0.36
C VAL A 36 -9.35 -5.14 -0.62
N VAL A 37 -8.64 -6.17 -0.17
CA VAL A 37 -7.21 -6.34 -0.45
C VAL A 37 -7.02 -6.58 -1.94
N THR A 38 -6.19 -5.76 -2.59
CA THR A 38 -5.77 -5.96 -3.98
C THR A 38 -4.40 -6.60 -4.06
N ASP A 39 -3.49 -6.20 -3.16
CA ASP A 39 -2.11 -6.65 -3.19
C ASP A 39 -1.57 -6.88 -1.77
N THR A 40 -0.73 -7.90 -1.64
CA THR A 40 0.05 -8.16 -0.42
C THR A 40 1.51 -8.30 -0.82
N LEU A 41 2.32 -7.34 -0.42
CA LEU A 41 3.73 -7.21 -0.79
C LEU A 41 4.58 -7.71 0.36
N ALA A 42 5.11 -8.93 0.23
CA ALA A 42 5.89 -9.61 1.26
C ALA A 42 7.41 -9.66 0.97
N LYS A 43 7.85 -8.95 -0.08
CA LYS A 43 9.25 -8.88 -0.49
C LYS A 43 9.67 -7.44 -0.66
N ASP A 44 10.96 -7.21 -0.47
CA ASP A 44 11.59 -5.93 -0.78
C ASP A 44 11.50 -5.67 -2.30
N GLY A 45 11.16 -4.44 -2.68
CA GLY A 45 11.09 -4.06 -4.09
C GLY A 45 10.34 -2.77 -4.36
N GLY A 46 10.43 -2.31 -5.60
CA GLY A 46 9.60 -1.23 -6.14
C GLY A 46 8.44 -1.81 -6.94
N TYR A 47 7.22 -1.47 -6.53
CA TYR A 47 5.97 -1.98 -7.10
C TYR A 47 5.20 -0.83 -7.75
N LEU A 48 5.09 -0.88 -9.07
CA LEU A 48 4.30 0.09 -9.82
C LEU A 48 2.84 -0.36 -9.85
N LEU A 49 1.97 0.39 -9.20
CA LEU A 49 0.57 0.06 -9.02
C LEU A 49 -0.34 1.06 -9.74
N GLU A 50 -1.33 0.53 -10.47
CA GLU A 50 -2.40 1.31 -11.08
C GLU A 50 -3.57 1.41 -10.10
N LEU A 51 -3.52 2.39 -9.20
CA LEU A 51 -4.48 2.55 -8.10
C LEU A 51 -5.70 3.39 -8.50
N GLY A 52 -5.66 4.13 -9.59
CA GLY A 52 -6.80 4.89 -10.10
C GLY A 52 -7.39 5.92 -9.10
N SER A 53 -8.69 6.18 -9.20
CA SER A 53 -9.41 7.27 -8.51
C SER A 53 -10.21 6.87 -7.26
N SER A 54 -10.25 5.58 -6.91
CA SER A 54 -10.91 5.15 -5.67
C SER A 54 -10.00 5.32 -4.45
N TYR A 55 -10.59 5.34 -3.25
CA TYR A 55 -9.80 5.33 -2.02
C TYR A 55 -8.92 4.08 -1.95
N THR A 56 -7.64 4.29 -1.68
CA THR A 56 -6.63 3.27 -1.40
C THR A 56 -6.22 3.36 0.06
N ARG A 57 -6.02 2.20 0.69
CA ARG A 57 -5.44 2.06 2.02
C ARG A 57 -4.20 1.18 1.92
N ILE A 58 -3.07 1.67 2.42
CA ILE A 58 -1.79 0.95 2.44
C ILE A 58 -1.41 0.73 3.89
N THR A 59 -1.33 -0.54 4.28
CA THR A 59 -1.14 -0.97 5.67
C THR A 59 0.12 -1.84 5.74
N PRO A 60 1.20 -1.36 6.39
CA PRO A 60 2.33 -2.21 6.71
C PRO A 60 2.02 -3.06 7.93
N THR A 61 2.52 -4.29 7.95
CA THR A 61 2.46 -5.21 9.08
C THR A 61 3.88 -5.60 9.49
N ALA A 62 4.06 -5.97 10.76
CA ALA A 62 5.30 -6.56 11.29
C ALA A 62 6.61 -5.95 10.76
N GLY A 63 7.04 -4.80 11.28
CA GLY A 63 8.33 -4.18 10.92
C GLY A 63 8.47 -3.72 9.45
N ALA A 64 7.49 -4.02 8.60
CA ALA A 64 7.46 -3.58 7.22
C ALA A 64 7.29 -2.06 7.13
N TYR A 65 7.85 -1.50 6.07
CA TYR A 65 7.82 -0.09 5.76
C TYR A 65 7.61 0.09 4.27
N PHE A 66 6.97 1.20 3.91
CA PHE A 66 6.81 1.58 2.52
C PHE A 66 7.01 3.08 2.32
N GLU A 67 7.43 3.44 1.12
CA GLU A 67 7.44 4.80 0.60
C GLU A 67 6.58 4.88 -0.64
N VAL A 68 5.84 5.99 -0.75
CA VAL A 68 5.07 6.34 -1.95
C VAL A 68 5.87 7.36 -2.74
N THR A 69 6.25 7.00 -3.96
CA THR A 69 6.96 7.88 -4.90
C THR A 69 6.07 8.14 -6.12
N ARG A 70 5.96 9.40 -6.54
CA ARG A 70 5.12 9.87 -7.66
C ARG A 70 5.98 10.53 -8.72
#